data_AF-A0A1Y0BNG5-F1
#
_entry.id   AF-A0A1Y0BNG5-F1
#
_cell.length_a   1.000
_cell.length_b   1.000
_cell.length_c   1.000
_cell.angle_alpha   90.00
_cell.angle_beta   90.00
_cell.angle_gamma   90.00
#
_symmetry.space_group_name_H-M   'P 1'
#
loop_
_entity.id
_entity.type
_entity.pdbx_description
1 polymer ?
#
loop_
_entity_poly.entity_id
_entity_poly.type
_entity_poly.pdbx_seq_one_letter_code
_entity_poly.pdbx_strand_id
1 'polypeptide(L)'
;MIDEPELNLHPVNQRALARLIAYLVNCGIRVFMTTHSDYIIKELNTLIMLSAQTEHTKAIQVKYDYGVEERLDPTKVRLFMTCSVTEKREGKRAKLNSLREAKIHPDQGIEVETFDTTIETMNTIQTEILFGGEL
;
A
#
# COMPACT_ATOMS: atom_id res chain seq x y z
N MET A 1 9.25 -8.37 -13.91
CA MET A 1 7.84 -7.95 -13.86
C MET A 1 7.08 -9.06 -13.19
N ILE A 2 6.21 -8.72 -12.23
CA ILE A 2 5.46 -9.67 -11.41
C ILE A 2 3.98 -9.27 -11.49
N ASP A 3 3.09 -10.19 -11.78
CA ASP A 3 1.65 -9.91 -11.91
C ASP A 3 0.90 -10.54 -10.74
N GLU A 4 0.14 -9.74 -10.00
CA GLU A 4 -0.67 -10.14 -8.83
C GLU A 4 -0.01 -11.20 -7.93
N PRO A 5 1.18 -10.94 -7.35
CA PRO A 5 1.90 -11.97 -6.63
C PRO A 5 1.24 -12.43 -5.33
N GLU A 6 0.22 -11.71 -4.86
CA GLU A 6 -0.64 -12.09 -3.76
C GLU A 6 -1.60 -13.25 -4.07
N LEU A 7 -1.77 -13.64 -5.34
CA LEU A 7 -2.75 -14.65 -5.73
C LEU A 7 -2.46 -15.96 -4.99
N ASN A 8 -3.43 -16.43 -4.20
CA ASN A 8 -3.33 -17.60 -3.30
C ASN A 8 -2.37 -17.46 -2.10
N LEU A 9 -1.86 -16.26 -1.81
CA LEU A 9 -1.04 -16.03 -0.61
C LEU A 9 -1.90 -15.60 0.57
N HIS A 10 -1.66 -16.22 1.72
CA HIS A 10 -2.15 -15.73 3.00
C HIS A 10 -1.57 -14.34 3.32
N PRO A 11 -2.28 -13.44 4.01
CA PRO A 11 -1.78 -12.09 4.33
C PRO A 11 -0.39 -12.06 4.98
N VAL A 12 -0.07 -13.03 5.83
CA VAL A 12 1.27 -13.20 6.42
C VAL A 12 2.35 -13.36 5.35
N ASN A 13 2.09 -14.15 4.31
CA ASN A 13 3.03 -14.38 3.22
C ASN A 13 3.09 -13.19 2.26
N GLN A 14 1.99 -12.45 2.10
CA GLN A 14 1.99 -11.20 1.34
C GLN A 14 2.91 -10.14 1.98
N ARG A 15 2.91 -10.05 3.32
CA ARG A 15 3.86 -9.19 4.05
C ARG A 15 5.31 -9.66 3.89
N ALA A 16 5.55 -10.96 4.01
CA ALA A 16 6.89 -11.53 3.78
C ALA A 16 7.40 -11.26 2.35
N LEU A 17 6.51 -11.36 1.36
CA LEU A 17 6.82 -11.03 -0.03
C LEU A 17 7.18 -9.55 -0.19
N ALA A 18 6.44 -8.63 0.43
CA ALA A 18 6.76 -7.21 0.38
C ALA A 18 8.14 -6.89 0.99
N ARG A 19 8.50 -7.54 2.11
CA ARG A 19 9.85 -7.46 2.71
C ARG A 19 10.93 -7.96 1.75
N LEU A 20 10.69 -9.11 1.09
CA LEU A 20 11.59 -9.65 0.08
C LEU A 20 11.78 -8.69 -1.11
N ILE A 21 10.70 -8.08 -1.60
CA ILE A 21 10.76 -7.12 -2.70
C ILE A 21 11.60 -5.90 -2.30
N ALA A 22 11.40 -5.36 -1.09
CA ALA A 22 12.19 -4.25 -0.59
C ALA A 22 13.69 -4.60 -0.51
N TYR A 23 14.01 -5.80 -0.03
CA TYR A 23 15.38 -6.33 -0.02
C TYR A 23 15.99 -6.37 -1.43
N LEU A 24 15.26 -6.92 -2.41
CA LEU A 24 15.72 -6.99 -3.81
C LEU A 24 15.98 -5.59 -4.40
N VAL A 25 15.10 -4.63 -4.12
CA VAL A 25 15.25 -3.23 -4.55
C VAL A 25 16.50 -2.60 -3.93
N ASN A 26 16.81 -2.90 -2.67
CA ASN A 26 18.02 -2.43 -2.01
C ASN A 26 19.29 -3.07 -2.57
N CYS A 27 19.22 -4.31 -3.06
CA CYS A 27 20.30 -4.92 -3.84
C CYS A 27 20.46 -4.33 -5.26
N GLY A 28 19.64 -3.35 -5.65
CA GLY A 28 19.70 -2.68 -6.96
C GLY A 28 18.85 -3.33 -8.04
N ILE A 29 18.00 -4.30 -7.70
CA ILE A 29 17.10 -4.97 -8.66
C ILE A 29 15.87 -4.10 -8.87
N ARG A 30 15.55 -3.81 -10.13
CA ARG A 30 14.34 -3.07 -10.49
C ARG A 30 13.15 -4.02 -10.54
N VAL A 31 12.18 -3.79 -9.65
CA VAL A 31 10.94 -4.56 -9.59
C VAL A 31 9.81 -3.71 -10.15
N PHE A 32 9.00 -4.31 -11.01
CA PHE A 32 7.74 -3.74 -11.49
C PHE A 32 6.66 -4.77 -11.25
N MET A 33 5.61 -4.39 -10.52
CA MET A 33 4.53 -5.29 -10.14
C MET A 33 3.17 -4.61 -10.19
N THR A 34 2.15 -5.42 -10.44
CA THR A 34 0.74 -5.09 -10.25
C THR A 34 0.26 -5.76 -8.97
N THR A 35 -0.65 -5.12 -8.24
CA THR A 35 -1.24 -5.70 -7.05
C THR A 35 -2.60 -5.06 -6.76
N HIS A 36 -3.50 -5.88 -6.24
CA HIS A 36 -4.76 -5.52 -5.60
C HIS A 36 -4.68 -5.69 -4.08
N SER A 37 -3.54 -6.13 -3.54
CA SER A 37 -3.36 -6.37 -2.11
C SER A 37 -3.04 -5.10 -1.33
N ASP A 38 -3.98 -4.71 -0.47
CA ASP A 38 -3.75 -3.71 0.57
C ASP A 38 -2.67 -4.12 1.57
N TYR A 39 -2.50 -5.42 1.85
CA TYR A 39 -1.45 -5.90 2.77
C TYR A 39 -0.05 -5.64 2.22
N ILE A 40 0.16 -5.84 0.91
CA ILE A 40 1.45 -5.53 0.26
C ILE A 40 1.71 -4.02 0.34
N ILE A 41 0.72 -3.21 0.01
CA ILE A 41 0.84 -1.74 0.06
C ILE A 41 1.16 -1.26 1.47
N LYS A 42 0.43 -1.72 2.50
CA LYS A 42 0.65 -1.35 3.91
C LYS A 42 2.02 -1.80 4.43
N GLU A 43 2.49 -2.98 4.03
CA GLU A 43 3.81 -3.45 4.43
C GLU A 43 4.90 -2.61 3.76
N LEU A 44 4.83 -2.36 2.45
CA LEU A 44 5.76 -1.44 1.77
C LEU A 44 5.75 -0.06 2.43
N ASN A 45 4.57 0.40 2.84
CA ASN A 45 4.42 1.68 3.52
C ASN A 45 5.15 1.71 4.87
N THR A 46 5.01 0.63 5.65
CA THR A 46 5.75 0.45 6.91
C THR A 46 7.26 0.47 6.67
N LEU A 47 7.75 -0.21 5.63
CA LEU A 47 9.17 -0.22 5.28
C LEU A 47 9.70 1.15 4.85
N ILE A 48 8.87 1.97 4.19
CA ILE A 48 9.18 3.36 3.87
C ILE A 48 9.28 4.20 5.14
N MET A 49 8.31 4.12 6.04
CA MET A 49 8.33 4.86 7.30
C MET A 49 9.52 4.48 8.19
N LEU A 50 9.92 3.21 8.18
CA LEU A 50 11.12 2.75 8.90
C LEU A 50 12.43 3.34 8.33
N SER A 51 12.43 3.86 7.10
CA SER A 51 13.59 4.54 6.51
C SER A 51 13.92 5.88 7.19
N ALA A 52 12.97 6.49 7.91
CA ALA A 52 13.18 7.77 8.60
C ALA A 52 14.20 7.71 9.75
N GLN A 53 14.45 6.51 10.32
CA GLN A 53 15.52 6.26 11.30
C GLN A 53 15.52 7.19 12.54
N THR A 54 14.35 7.66 12.96
CA THR A 54 14.16 8.29 14.27
C THR A 54 14.33 7.26 15.39
N GLU A 55 14.59 7.71 16.62
CA GLU A 55 14.73 6.83 17.80
C GLU A 55 13.50 5.92 17.98
N HIS A 56 12.30 6.44 17.70
CA HIS A 56 11.06 5.66 17.75
C HIS A 56 11.01 4.56 16.68
N THR A 57 11.36 4.89 15.43
CA THR A 57 11.34 3.91 14.33
C THR A 57 12.36 2.79 14.53
N LYS A 58 13.55 3.09 15.09
CA LYS A 58 14.54 2.07 15.46
C LYS A 58 14.00 1.11 16.53
N ALA A 59 13.32 1.65 17.55
CA ALA A 59 12.71 0.82 18.60
C ALA A 59 11.60 -0.09 18.02
N ILE A 60 10.76 0.42 17.11
CA ILE A 60 9.75 -0.37 16.40
C ILE A 60 10.42 -1.46 15.57
N GLN A 61 11.48 -1.11 14.85
CA GLN A 61 12.23 -2.04 13.99
C GLN A 61 12.71 -3.26 14.79
N VAL A 62 13.30 -3.03 15.97
CA VAL A 62 13.75 -4.11 16.87
C VAL A 62 12.58 -4.88 17.45
N LYS A 63 11.50 -4.19 17.85
CA LYS A 63 10.32 -4.81 18.47
C LYS A 63 9.61 -5.82 17.55
N TYR A 64 9.58 -5.54 16.25
CA TYR A 64 8.85 -6.34 15.26
C TYR A 64 9.76 -7.12 14.29
N ASP A 65 11.07 -7.22 14.61
CA ASP A 65 12.05 -8.02 13.87
C ASP A 65 12.16 -7.65 12.37
N TYR A 66 12.27 -6.35 12.10
CA TYR A 66 12.49 -5.81 10.76
C TYR A 66 13.98 -5.68 10.44
N GLY A 67 14.37 -6.17 9.28
CA GLY A 67 15.76 -6.13 8.82
C GLY A 67 16.20 -4.71 8.44
N VAL A 68 17.45 -4.38 8.76
CA VAL A 68 18.09 -3.12 8.32
C VAL A 68 18.16 -3.03 6.79
N GLU A 69 18.23 -4.17 6.11
CA GLU A 69 18.26 -4.30 4.65
C GLU A 69 16.88 -4.21 4.00
N GLU A 70 15.80 -4.19 4.78
CA GLU A 70 14.42 -4.16 4.28
C GLU A 70 13.85 -2.74 4.19
N ARG A 71 14.58 -1.75 4.73
CA ARG A 71 14.16 -0.34 4.73
C ARG A 71 14.07 0.18 3.31
N LEU A 72 12.96 0.80 2.95
CA LEU A 72 12.70 1.21 1.58
C LEU A 72 12.78 2.73 1.46
N ASP A 73 13.70 3.23 0.63
CA ASP A 73 13.81 4.66 0.39
C ASP A 73 12.61 5.15 -0.45
N PRO A 74 11.85 6.17 -0.01
CA PRO A 74 10.68 6.68 -0.73
C PRO A 74 11.00 7.13 -2.15
N THR A 75 12.24 7.57 -2.42
CA THR A 75 12.67 8.00 -3.77
C THR A 75 12.82 6.85 -4.76
N LYS A 76 12.97 5.61 -4.26
CA LYS A 76 13.09 4.40 -5.09
C LYS A 76 11.73 3.79 -5.44
N VAL A 77 10.64 4.32 -4.90
CA VAL A 77 9.29 3.77 -5.05
C VAL A 77 8.43 4.74 -5.85
N ARG A 78 7.61 4.18 -6.73
CA ARG A 78 6.51 4.89 -7.39
C ARG A 78 5.31 3.99 -7.41
N LEU A 79 4.15 4.53 -7.06
CA LEU A 79 2.88 3.82 -7.10
C LEU A 79 1.93 4.54 -8.07
N PHE A 80 1.26 3.76 -8.91
CA PHE A 80 0.24 4.25 -9.82
C PHE A 80 -1.08 3.55 -9.52
N MET A 81 -2.12 4.33 -9.27
CA MET A 81 -3.46 3.83 -9.02
C MET A 81 -4.32 3.97 -10.27
N THR A 82 -5.15 2.96 -10.54
CA THR A 82 -6.17 3.04 -11.57
C THR A 82 -7.32 3.92 -11.10
N CYS A 83 -7.66 4.94 -11.85
CA CYS A 83 -8.82 5.79 -11.59
C CYS A 83 -9.69 5.93 -12.84
N SER A 84 -10.99 6.14 -12.65
CA SER A 84 -11.88 6.49 -13.75
C SER A 84 -12.13 7.99 -13.75
N VAL A 85 -11.63 8.69 -14.77
CA VAL A 85 -11.87 10.12 -14.96
C VAL A 85 -13.04 10.32 -15.91
N THR A 86 -13.98 11.21 -15.55
CA THR A 86 -15.07 11.58 -16.46
C THR A 86 -14.71 12.87 -17.16
N GLU A 87 -14.37 12.78 -18.44
CA GLU A 87 -14.11 13.95 -19.27
C GLU A 87 -15.28 14.22 -20.22
N LYS A 88 -15.56 15.50 -20.47
CA LYS A 88 -16.47 15.92 -21.55
C LYS A 88 -15.67 15.97 -22.84
N ARG A 89 -15.83 14.97 -23.70
CA ARG A 89 -15.40 15.05 -25.11
C ARG A 89 -16.64 15.25 -25.98
N GLU A 90 -16.60 16.28 -26.83
CA GLU A 90 -17.64 16.56 -27.84
C GLU A 90 -19.08 16.56 -27.29
N GLY A 91 -19.28 17.17 -26.11
CA GLY A 91 -20.61 17.27 -25.48
C GLY A 91 -21.16 15.98 -24.85
N LYS A 92 -20.48 14.84 -24.99
CA LYS A 92 -20.82 13.58 -24.32
C LYS A 92 -19.87 13.34 -23.15
N ARG A 93 -20.43 12.89 -22.01
CA ARG A 93 -19.63 12.42 -20.86
C ARG A 93 -19.07 11.05 -21.19
N ALA A 94 -17.75 10.94 -21.31
CA ALA A 94 -17.07 9.67 -21.48
C ALA A 94 -16.29 9.35 -20.19
N LYS A 95 -16.44 8.12 -19.71
CA LYS A 95 -15.68 7.59 -18.56
C LYS A 95 -14.41 6.94 -19.13
N LEU A 96 -13.25 7.48 -18.82
CA LEU A 96 -11.95 6.98 -19.27
C LEU A 96 -11.19 6.40 -18.08
N ASN A 97 -10.58 5.23 -18.27
CA ASN A 97 -9.66 4.67 -17.28
C ASN A 97 -8.29 5.35 -17.45
N SER A 98 -7.75 5.87 -16.36
CA SER A 98 -6.47 6.57 -16.29
C SER A 98 -5.64 6.04 -15.12
N LEU A 99 -4.36 6.41 -15.09
CA LEU A 99 -3.45 6.13 -13.98
C LEU A 99 -3.10 7.43 -13.28
N ARG A 100 -3.24 7.46 -11.95
CA ARG A 100 -2.82 8.57 -11.10
C ARG A 100 -1.62 8.12 -10.27
N GLU A 101 -0.53 8.88 -10.32
CA GLU A 101 0.61 8.65 -9.44
C GLU A 101 0.21 9.01 -7.99
N ALA A 102 0.47 8.09 -7.07
CA ALA A 102 0.25 8.32 -5.64
C ALA A 102 1.36 9.21 -5.07
N LYS A 103 1.02 10.03 -4.08
CA LYS A 103 2.02 10.80 -3.35
C LYS A 103 2.68 9.90 -2.30
N ILE A 104 4.00 9.97 -2.23
CA ILE A 104 4.81 9.23 -1.26
C ILE A 104 5.53 10.23 -0.39
N HIS A 105 5.20 10.22 0.90
CA HIS A 105 5.78 11.06 1.93
C HIS A 105 6.72 10.23 2.81
N PRO A 106 7.93 10.71 3.17
CA PRO A 106 8.85 9.95 4.03
C PRO A 106 8.32 9.68 5.45
N ASP A 107 7.44 10.55 5.94
CA ASP A 107 6.89 10.58 7.30
C ASP A 107 5.50 9.94 7.42
N GLN A 108 4.66 10.09 6.39
CA GLN A 108 3.30 9.55 6.35
C GLN A 108 3.13 8.34 5.44
N GLY A 109 4.12 8.09 4.58
CA GLY A 109 4.07 6.97 3.67
C GLY A 109 3.36 7.23 2.35
N ILE A 110 2.85 6.18 1.71
CA ILE A 110 2.09 6.24 0.47
C ILE A 110 0.61 6.56 0.78
N GLU A 111 0.10 7.64 0.21
CA GLU A 111 -1.31 8.00 0.31
C GLU A 111 -2.12 7.23 -0.76
N VAL A 112 -2.91 6.24 -0.32
CA VAL A 112 -3.67 5.34 -1.22
C VAL A 112 -5.16 5.46 -0.95
N GLU A 113 -5.85 6.24 -1.79
CA GLU A 113 -7.30 6.51 -1.65
C GLU A 113 -8.19 5.30 -2.02
N THR A 114 -7.64 4.25 -2.65
CA THR A 114 -8.44 3.32 -3.47
C THR A 114 -9.29 2.32 -2.67
N PHE A 115 -8.98 2.06 -1.40
CA PHE A 115 -9.70 1.05 -0.59
C PHE A 115 -10.15 1.52 0.79
N ASP A 116 -9.57 2.61 1.32
CA ASP A 116 -9.86 3.09 2.68
C ASP A 116 -11.35 3.32 2.91
N THR A 117 -12.02 3.99 1.96
CA THR A 117 -13.46 4.27 2.07
C THR A 117 -14.33 3.02 2.15
N THR A 118 -13.97 1.96 1.41
CA THR A 118 -14.74 0.71 1.42
C THR A 118 -14.55 -0.03 2.74
N ILE A 119 -13.31 -0.09 3.23
CA ILE A 119 -12.97 -0.70 4.52
C ILE A 119 -13.63 0.06 5.68
N GLU A 120 -13.57 1.39 5.68
CA GLU A 120 -14.21 2.25 6.67
C GLU A 120 -15.72 2.06 6.69
N THR A 121 -16.34 1.98 5.52
CA THR A 121 -17.79 1.72 5.40
C THR A 121 -18.14 0.36 6.01
N MET A 122 -17.37 -0.69 5.69
CA MET A 122 -17.60 -2.02 6.24
C MET A 122 -17.42 -2.04 7.77
N ASN A 123 -16.37 -1.41 8.28
CA ASN A 123 -16.11 -1.31 9.72
C ASN A 123 -17.24 -0.55 10.43
N THR A 124 -17.76 0.52 9.81
CA THR A 124 -18.89 1.29 10.34
C THR A 124 -20.14 0.42 10.44
N ILE A 125 -20.50 -0.28 9.37
CA ILE A 125 -21.66 -1.19 9.34
C ILE A 125 -21.52 -2.28 10.42
N GLN A 126 -20.33 -2.89 10.56
CA GLN A 126 -20.10 -3.91 11.58
C GLN A 126 -20.18 -3.36 13.00
N THR A 127 -19.67 -2.15 13.22
CA THR A 127 -19.75 -1.46 14.51
C THR A 127 -21.20 -1.15 14.86
N GLU A 128 -22.00 -0.69 13.90
CA GLU A 128 -23.43 -0.48 14.08
C GLU A 128 -24.18 -1.78 14.39
N ILE A 129 -23.85 -2.90 13.74
CA ILE A 129 -24.44 -4.21 14.06
C ILE A 129 -24.09 -4.64 15.49
N LEU A 130 -22.84 -4.47 15.91
CA LEU A 130 -22.35 -4.93 17.22
C LEU A 130 -22.82 -4.06 18.39
N PHE A 131 -22.99 -2.76 18.18
CA PHE A 131 -23.21 -1.78 19.25
C PHE A 131 -24.47 -0.92 19.08
N GLY A 132 -25.23 -1.09 18.00
CA GLY A 132 -26.36 -0.22 17.63
C GLY A 132 -27.73 -0.58 18.24
N GLY A 133 -27.88 -1.71 18.93
CA GLY A 133 -29.13 -2.10 19.60
C GLY A 133 -29.18 -3.59 20.00
N GLU A 134 -30.22 -4.01 20.73
CA GLU A 134 -30.51 -5.45 20.91
C GLU A 134 -30.94 -6.07 19.57
N LEU A 135 -30.39 -7.25 19.27
CA LEU A 135 -30.68 -8.03 18.05
C LEU A 135 -32.15 -8.42 17.93
#